data_AF-A0AAE3EAJ4-F1
#
_entry.id   AF-A0AAE3EAJ4-F1
#
_cell.length_a   1.000
_cell.length_b   1.000
_cell.length_c   1.000
_cell.angle_alpha   90.00
_cell.angle_beta   90.00
_cell.angle_gamma   90.00
#
_symmetry.space_group_name_H-M   'P 1'
#
loop_
_entity.id
_entity.type
_entity.pdbx_description
1 polymer ?
#
loop_
_entity_poly.entity_id
_entity_poly.type
_entity_poly.pdbx_seq_one_letter_code
_entity_poly.pdbx_strand_id
1 'polypeptide(L)'
;MELTITSMTPADRLYAYNQSSQLEGQTGCIGHLRGDFGAGKEFYTSWFDHRREYKTDEFKAELDEVVNTLREKNGLLCTRDSMTRFCYQNPEAEFEGNYCAEYGFKVQTPQHTYMLRCNPNYGDYNFYLYAYVSRFLEHHMEKAKQGIRFITPGYKELFRIPDGDHIRIFTGGGETRDRTCRVIDETHFETSGGYSSALYHICEFAERLEQTHGSVIPLRSSLPVQCFSVLPSSGELILLTRGEKGYSPCYDFSTPDAQQNREFADDRNVKNGVTKAQEAAMLAGSMLGWQTPAADPRNYDEQGQPIKPRQKDRGEAR
;
A
#
# COMPACT_ATOMS: atom_id res chain seq x y z
N MET A 1 6.76 -18.37 -26.53
CA MET A 1 6.05 -18.84 -25.31
C MET A 1 4.65 -18.22 -25.21
N GLU A 2 3.69 -18.88 -24.55
CA GLU A 2 2.41 -18.26 -24.17
C GLU A 2 2.57 -17.59 -22.79
N LEU A 3 2.32 -16.28 -22.72
CA LEU A 3 2.46 -15.50 -21.48
C LEU A 3 1.09 -15.25 -20.85
N THR A 4 0.95 -15.57 -19.57
CA THR A 4 -0.20 -15.12 -18.77
C THR A 4 0.11 -13.73 -18.21
N ILE A 5 -0.68 -12.73 -18.61
CA ILE A 5 -0.57 -11.34 -18.16
C ILE A 5 -1.83 -11.00 -17.37
N THR A 6 -1.66 -10.57 -16.12
CA THR A 6 -2.77 -10.18 -15.23
C THR A 6 -2.53 -8.81 -14.64
N SER A 7 -3.59 -8.04 -14.39
CA SER A 7 -3.51 -6.74 -13.70
C SER A 7 -2.98 -6.90 -12.26
N MET A 8 -2.07 -6.03 -11.84
CA MET A 8 -1.49 -6.06 -10.49
C MET A 8 -2.50 -5.69 -9.42
N THR A 9 -2.57 -6.49 -8.35
CA THR A 9 -3.26 -6.12 -7.11
C THR A 9 -2.51 -5.00 -6.38
N PRO A 10 -3.13 -4.29 -5.42
CA PRO A 10 -2.42 -3.31 -4.60
C PRO A 10 -1.17 -3.86 -3.90
N ALA A 11 -1.19 -5.13 -3.49
CA ALA A 11 -0.03 -5.79 -2.88
C ALA A 11 1.09 -6.07 -3.89
N ASP A 12 0.76 -6.44 -5.13
CA ASP A 12 1.76 -6.65 -6.19
C ASP A 12 2.53 -5.36 -6.51
N ARG A 13 1.82 -4.21 -6.51
CA ARG A 13 2.39 -2.88 -6.84
C ARG A 13 3.54 -2.46 -5.93
N LEU A 14 3.58 -2.98 -4.69
CA LEU A 14 4.70 -2.74 -3.76
C LEU A 14 6.04 -3.29 -4.26
N TYR A 15 6.02 -4.21 -5.24
CA TYR A 15 7.18 -4.85 -5.87
C TYR A 15 7.38 -4.39 -7.33
N ALA A 16 6.78 -3.27 -7.72
CA ALA A 16 6.94 -2.68 -9.06
C ALA A 16 7.91 -1.48 -9.07
N TYR A 17 8.65 -1.25 -7.98
CA TYR A 17 9.62 -0.17 -7.79
C TYR A 17 10.90 -0.71 -7.13
N ASN A 18 11.97 0.08 -7.16
CA ASN A 18 13.20 -0.24 -6.43
C ASN A 18 12.91 -0.41 -4.94
N GLN A 19 13.52 -1.42 -4.34
CA GLN A 19 13.34 -1.79 -2.95
C GLN A 19 14.65 -1.59 -2.18
N SER A 20 14.63 -1.80 -0.87
CA SER A 20 15.86 -1.93 -0.10
C SER A 20 16.58 -3.25 -0.43
N SER A 21 17.89 -3.30 -0.17
CA SER A 21 18.66 -4.53 -0.33
C SER A 21 18.16 -5.68 0.55
N GLN A 22 17.51 -5.37 1.68
CA GLN A 22 16.88 -6.32 2.57
C GLN A 22 15.68 -6.98 1.87
N LEU A 23 14.77 -6.18 1.31
CA LEU A 23 13.61 -6.68 0.56
C LEU A 23 14.02 -7.41 -0.71
N GLU A 24 15.02 -6.91 -1.44
CA GLU A 24 15.57 -7.59 -2.62
C GLU A 24 16.09 -8.98 -2.27
N GLY A 25 16.76 -9.11 -1.13
CA GLY A 25 17.22 -10.40 -0.60
C GLY A 25 16.07 -11.35 -0.24
N GLN A 26 15.03 -10.86 0.42
CA GLN A 26 13.87 -11.67 0.83
C GLN A 26 13.02 -12.13 -0.37
N THR A 27 12.91 -11.29 -1.39
CA THR A 27 12.04 -11.52 -2.57
C THR A 27 12.76 -12.19 -3.74
N GLY A 28 14.09 -12.30 -3.68
CA GLY A 28 14.87 -12.80 -4.81
C GLY A 28 14.76 -11.89 -6.04
N CYS A 29 14.75 -10.57 -5.85
CA CYS A 29 14.71 -9.58 -6.93
C CYS A 29 16.00 -9.66 -7.75
N ILE A 30 15.95 -10.24 -8.95
CA ILE A 30 17.14 -10.49 -9.78
C ILE A 30 17.68 -9.16 -10.33
N GLY A 31 16.77 -8.29 -10.75
CA GLY A 31 17.07 -7.03 -11.40
C GLY A 31 15.83 -6.47 -12.06
N HIS A 32 16.01 -5.40 -12.82
CA HIS A 32 14.94 -4.87 -13.64
C HIS A 32 15.44 -4.36 -14.99
N LEU A 33 14.56 -4.47 -15.99
CA LEU A 33 14.72 -3.83 -17.29
C LEU A 33 13.96 -2.51 -17.28
N ARG A 34 14.63 -1.41 -17.59
CA ARG A 34 13.98 -0.11 -17.85
C ARG A 34 14.03 0.17 -19.34
N GLY A 35 12.94 0.67 -19.92
CA GLY A 35 12.95 1.03 -21.32
C GLY A 35 11.96 2.11 -21.74
N ASP A 36 12.15 2.58 -22.96
CA ASP A 36 11.33 3.58 -23.63
C ASP A 36 11.21 3.31 -25.13
N PHE A 37 10.24 3.99 -25.75
CA PHE A 37 9.95 3.83 -27.16
C PHE A 37 10.43 4.99 -28.03
N GLY A 38 11.28 5.90 -27.54
CA GLY A 38 11.74 7.06 -28.31
C GLY A 38 10.60 7.88 -28.93
N ALA A 39 10.58 7.93 -30.27
CA ALA A 39 9.53 8.60 -31.04
C ALA A 39 8.21 7.80 -31.09
N GLY A 40 8.24 6.53 -30.71
CA GLY A 40 7.08 5.68 -30.45
C GLY A 40 7.23 4.24 -30.95
N LYS A 41 8.27 3.96 -31.76
CA LYS A 41 8.50 2.64 -32.38
C LYS A 41 9.84 2.01 -32.00
N GLU A 42 10.72 2.79 -31.40
CA GLU A 42 12.01 2.35 -30.91
C GLU A 42 11.83 1.44 -29.68
N PHE A 43 12.89 0.74 -29.28
CA PHE A 43 12.88 -0.08 -28.08
C PHE A 43 14.24 0.02 -27.39
N TYR A 44 14.45 1.12 -26.68
CA TYR A 44 15.67 1.37 -25.93
C TYR A 44 15.52 0.76 -24.54
N THR A 45 16.51 -0.01 -24.11
CA THR A 45 16.46 -0.67 -22.81
C THR A 45 17.80 -0.67 -22.11
N SER A 46 17.76 -0.76 -20.78
CA SER A 46 18.92 -0.95 -19.93
C SER A 46 18.54 -1.86 -18.77
N TRP A 47 19.42 -2.83 -18.47
CA TRP A 47 19.26 -3.74 -17.35
C TRP A 47 20.01 -3.24 -16.12
N PHE A 48 19.39 -3.38 -14.95
CA PHE A 48 19.95 -3.04 -13.66
C PHE A 48 19.94 -4.27 -12.76
N ASP A 49 21.11 -4.69 -12.28
CA ASP A 49 21.24 -5.83 -11.39
C ASP A 49 20.86 -5.49 -9.95
N HIS A 50 20.20 -6.42 -9.28
CA HIS A 50 19.91 -6.40 -7.85
C HIS A 50 20.56 -7.61 -7.15
N ARG A 51 19.95 -8.80 -7.25
CA ARG A 51 20.51 -10.08 -6.78
C ARG A 51 21.17 -10.86 -7.92
N ARG A 52 22.42 -10.51 -8.21
CA ARG A 52 23.22 -11.09 -9.32
C ARG A 52 23.37 -12.60 -9.25
N GLU A 53 23.34 -13.19 -8.06
CA GLU A 53 23.43 -14.63 -7.86
C GLU A 53 22.29 -15.43 -8.52
N TYR A 54 21.16 -14.79 -8.79
CA TYR A 54 20.02 -15.41 -9.49
C TYR A 54 19.99 -15.12 -10.99
N LYS A 55 20.94 -14.33 -11.51
CA LYS A 55 21.01 -13.98 -12.94
C LYS A 55 21.76 -15.06 -13.74
N THR A 56 21.21 -16.26 -13.75
CA THR A 56 21.77 -17.41 -14.47
C THR A 56 21.60 -17.25 -15.99
N ASP A 57 22.27 -18.10 -16.77
CA ASP A 57 22.10 -18.06 -18.23
C ASP A 57 20.72 -18.56 -18.65
N GLU A 58 20.12 -19.49 -17.90
CA GLU A 58 18.74 -19.92 -18.08
C GLU A 58 17.76 -18.76 -17.85
N PHE A 59 17.95 -17.97 -16.79
CA PHE A 59 17.14 -16.78 -16.55
C PHE A 59 17.28 -15.75 -17.67
N LYS A 60 18.50 -15.50 -18.17
CA LYS A 60 18.71 -14.55 -19.27
C LYS A 60 17.98 -15.01 -20.54
N ALA A 61 18.07 -16.29 -20.89
CA ALA A 61 17.37 -16.85 -22.04
C ALA A 61 15.84 -16.74 -21.88
N GLU A 62 15.31 -17.02 -20.68
CA GLU A 62 13.88 -16.87 -20.38
C GLU A 62 13.45 -15.39 -20.46
N LEU A 63 14.22 -14.47 -19.86
CA LEU A 63 13.94 -13.03 -19.93
C LEU A 63 13.91 -12.53 -21.38
N ASP A 64 14.87 -12.97 -22.20
CA ASP A 64 14.88 -12.64 -23.63
C ASP A 64 13.62 -13.16 -24.33
N GLU A 65 13.17 -14.38 -24.04
CA GLU A 65 11.92 -14.92 -24.60
C GLU A 65 10.69 -14.13 -24.11
N VAL A 66 10.60 -13.79 -22.81
CA VAL A 66 9.52 -12.97 -22.24
C VAL A 66 9.45 -11.62 -22.95
N VAL A 67 10.58 -10.91 -23.02
CA VAL A 67 10.65 -9.57 -23.64
C VAL A 67 10.33 -9.65 -25.12
N ASN A 68 10.87 -10.63 -25.85
CA ASN A 68 10.57 -10.78 -27.27
C ASN A 68 9.10 -11.12 -27.52
N THR A 69 8.49 -11.97 -26.69
CA THR A 69 7.05 -12.28 -26.76
C THR A 69 6.20 -11.02 -26.52
N LEU A 70 6.53 -10.21 -25.51
CA LEU A 70 5.84 -8.94 -25.26
C LEU A 70 5.97 -7.93 -26.41
N ARG A 71 7.02 -8.06 -27.24
CA ARG A 71 7.32 -7.19 -28.40
C ARG A 71 6.78 -7.71 -29.72
N GLU A 72 6.17 -8.90 -29.74
CA GLU A 72 5.55 -9.44 -30.95
C GLU A 72 4.49 -8.48 -31.53
N LYS A 73 4.08 -8.70 -32.78
CA LYS A 73 3.10 -7.83 -33.44
C LYS A 73 1.80 -7.76 -32.63
N ASN A 74 1.39 -6.54 -32.27
CA ASN A 74 0.27 -6.23 -31.37
C ASN A 74 0.49 -6.58 -29.89
N GLY A 75 1.71 -6.97 -29.50
CA GLY A 75 2.11 -7.18 -28.12
C GLY A 75 2.20 -5.87 -27.34
N LEU A 76 2.10 -5.98 -26.01
CA LEU A 76 2.10 -4.86 -25.07
C LEU A 76 3.31 -3.94 -25.27
N LEU A 77 4.50 -4.50 -25.48
CA LEU A 77 5.75 -3.77 -25.67
C LEU A 77 6.16 -3.63 -27.15
N CYS A 78 5.24 -3.79 -28.10
CA CYS A 78 5.55 -3.66 -29.53
C CYS A 78 5.88 -2.21 -29.93
N THR A 79 5.07 -1.25 -29.49
CA THR A 79 5.22 0.18 -29.70
C THR A 79 4.58 0.93 -28.53
N ARG A 80 4.87 2.23 -28.38
CA ARG A 80 4.16 3.06 -27.38
C ARG A 80 2.65 3.03 -27.59
N ASP A 81 2.19 3.12 -28.84
CA ASP A 81 0.75 3.07 -29.14
C ASP A 81 0.10 1.73 -28.75
N SER A 82 0.84 0.62 -28.89
CA SER A 82 0.38 -0.71 -28.48
C SER A 82 0.27 -0.79 -26.96
N MET A 83 1.29 -0.30 -26.24
CA MET A 83 1.27 -0.20 -24.78
C MET A 83 0.12 0.68 -24.29
N THR A 84 -0.03 1.89 -24.83
CA THR A 84 -1.10 2.83 -24.48
C THR A 84 -2.48 2.19 -24.70
N ARG A 85 -2.68 1.50 -25.83
CA ARG A 85 -3.92 0.77 -26.10
C ARG A 85 -4.16 -0.33 -25.07
N PHE A 86 -3.14 -1.12 -24.75
CA PHE A 86 -3.24 -2.20 -23.76
C PHE A 86 -3.59 -1.65 -22.37
N CYS A 87 -2.93 -0.57 -21.93
CA CYS A 87 -3.23 0.12 -20.68
C CYS A 87 -4.69 0.57 -20.60
N TYR A 88 -5.19 1.28 -21.62
CA TYR A 88 -6.57 1.78 -21.61
C TYR A 88 -7.64 0.70 -21.79
N GLN A 89 -7.28 -0.47 -22.31
CA GLN A 89 -8.16 -1.64 -22.35
C GLN A 89 -8.26 -2.35 -21.00
N ASN A 90 -7.34 -2.07 -20.06
CA ASN A 90 -7.27 -2.67 -18.73
C ASN A 90 -7.26 -1.57 -17.65
N PRO A 91 -8.35 -0.78 -17.50
CA PRO A 91 -8.40 0.33 -16.55
C PRO A 91 -8.22 -0.11 -15.09
N GLU A 92 -8.50 -1.35 -14.75
CA GLU A 92 -8.27 -1.91 -13.42
C GLU A 92 -6.78 -2.10 -13.07
N ALA A 93 -5.90 -2.08 -14.08
CA ALA A 93 -4.45 -2.10 -13.90
C ALA A 93 -3.89 -0.72 -13.53
N GLU A 94 -4.69 0.35 -13.65
CA GLU A 94 -4.29 1.74 -13.37
C GLU A 94 -4.05 1.96 -11.88
N PHE A 95 -3.03 2.77 -11.57
CA PHE A 95 -2.75 3.26 -10.23
C PHE A 95 -1.98 4.58 -10.23
N GLU A 96 -2.06 5.30 -9.12
CA GLU A 96 -1.30 6.52 -8.92
C GLU A 96 0.19 6.19 -8.81
N GLY A 97 0.97 6.61 -9.82
CA GLY A 97 2.42 6.56 -9.81
C GLY A 97 3.04 7.84 -9.22
N ASN A 98 4.36 7.95 -9.30
CA ASN A 98 5.09 9.08 -8.70
C ASN A 98 4.81 10.44 -9.39
N TYR A 99 4.51 10.43 -10.68
CA TYR A 99 4.36 11.64 -11.50
C TYR A 99 3.06 11.67 -12.30
N CYS A 100 2.50 10.49 -12.60
CA CYS A 100 1.33 10.33 -13.44
C CYS A 100 0.64 9.00 -13.09
N ALA A 101 -0.55 8.79 -13.68
CA ALA A 101 -1.15 7.46 -13.71
C ALA A 101 -0.20 6.46 -14.40
N GLU A 102 0.02 5.33 -13.76
CA GLU A 102 0.80 4.21 -14.27
C GLU A 102 -0.09 2.95 -14.34
N TYR A 103 0.32 1.97 -15.14
CA TYR A 103 -0.41 0.70 -15.30
C TYR A 103 0.49 -0.47 -14.90
N GLY A 104 -0.04 -1.39 -14.10
CA GLY A 104 0.71 -2.49 -13.51
C GLY A 104 0.22 -3.85 -14.00
N PHE A 105 1.12 -4.63 -14.58
CA PHE A 105 0.85 -5.98 -15.05
C PHE A 105 1.83 -6.98 -14.45
N LYS A 106 1.32 -8.11 -13.99
CA LYS A 106 2.09 -9.26 -13.54
C LYS A 106 2.16 -10.28 -14.68
N VAL A 107 3.38 -10.72 -15.00
CA VAL A 107 3.66 -11.78 -15.98
C VAL A 107 4.35 -12.92 -15.25
N GLN A 108 3.93 -14.17 -15.48
CA GLN A 108 4.48 -15.33 -14.78
C GLN A 108 5.00 -16.38 -15.75
N THR A 109 6.15 -16.93 -15.41
CA THR A 109 6.73 -18.15 -15.97
C THR A 109 6.78 -19.21 -14.86
N PRO A 110 7.16 -20.47 -15.14
CA PRO A 110 7.25 -21.50 -14.11
C PRO A 110 8.21 -21.17 -12.96
N GLN A 111 9.26 -20.38 -13.19
CA GLN A 111 10.29 -20.08 -12.19
C GLN A 111 10.35 -18.60 -11.79
N HIS A 112 9.85 -17.68 -12.63
CA HIS A 112 9.99 -16.25 -12.43
C HIS A 112 8.66 -15.51 -12.50
N THR A 113 8.59 -14.43 -11.73
CA THR A 113 7.48 -13.49 -11.73
C THR A 113 8.04 -12.14 -12.14
N TYR A 114 7.36 -11.51 -13.10
CA TYR A 114 7.74 -10.22 -13.61
C TYR A 114 6.67 -9.19 -13.27
N MET A 115 7.10 -8.10 -12.65
CA MET A 115 6.26 -6.95 -12.34
C MET A 115 6.53 -5.86 -13.38
N LEU A 116 5.64 -5.76 -14.37
CA LEU A 116 5.70 -4.79 -15.46
C LEU A 116 4.90 -3.54 -15.11
N ARG A 117 5.60 -2.42 -14.93
CA ARG A 117 5.01 -1.10 -14.78
C ARG A 117 5.12 -0.32 -16.09
N CYS A 118 4.02 0.30 -16.52
CA CYS A 118 3.92 1.05 -17.77
C CYS A 118 3.50 2.51 -17.53
N ASN A 119 4.16 3.43 -18.22
CA ASN A 119 3.86 4.85 -18.30
C ASN A 119 3.64 5.24 -19.78
N PRO A 120 2.39 5.47 -20.21
CA PRO A 120 2.07 5.79 -21.61
C PRO A 120 2.48 7.21 -22.04
N ASN A 121 2.97 8.05 -21.13
CA ASN A 121 3.28 9.45 -21.43
C ASN A 121 4.52 9.63 -22.32
N TYR A 122 4.55 10.76 -23.03
CA TYR A 122 5.67 11.17 -23.88
C TYR A 122 6.82 11.76 -23.05
N GLY A 123 8.08 11.45 -23.42
CA GLY A 123 9.26 12.14 -22.89
C GLY A 123 9.81 11.60 -21.57
N ASP A 124 9.31 10.46 -21.10
CA ASP A 124 9.82 9.72 -19.93
C ASP A 124 10.03 8.24 -20.29
N TYR A 125 10.64 7.48 -19.39
CA TYR A 125 10.72 6.03 -19.51
C TYR A 125 9.33 5.42 -19.50
N ASN A 126 9.06 4.61 -20.52
CA ASN A 126 7.72 4.08 -20.76
C ASN A 126 7.43 2.80 -19.99
N PHE A 127 8.45 2.02 -19.60
CA PHE A 127 8.21 0.83 -18.80
C PHE A 127 9.38 0.41 -17.91
N TYR A 128 9.04 -0.34 -16.87
CA TYR A 128 9.95 -1.01 -15.96
C TYR A 128 9.47 -2.45 -15.75
N LEU A 129 10.33 -3.43 -16.01
CA LEU A 129 10.05 -4.85 -15.84
C LEU A 129 10.97 -5.41 -14.74
N TYR A 130 10.47 -5.51 -13.52
CA TYR A 130 11.20 -6.12 -12.40
C TYR A 130 11.05 -7.63 -12.47
N ALA A 131 12.16 -8.35 -12.33
CA ALA A 131 12.19 -9.81 -12.39
C ALA A 131 12.53 -10.41 -11.03
N TYR A 132 11.72 -11.39 -10.60
CA TYR A 132 11.83 -12.05 -9.31
C TYR A 132 11.89 -13.56 -9.48
N VAL A 133 12.63 -14.23 -8.60
CA VAL A 133 12.47 -15.68 -8.39
C VAL A 133 11.12 -15.94 -7.72
N SER A 134 10.17 -16.57 -8.43
CA SER A 134 8.75 -16.67 -8.00
C SER A 134 8.59 -17.21 -6.60
N ARG A 135 9.26 -18.33 -6.28
CA ARG A 135 9.13 -18.99 -4.97
C ARG A 135 9.53 -18.08 -3.78
N PHE A 136 10.46 -17.15 -3.97
CA PHE A 136 10.91 -16.26 -2.89
C PHE A 136 9.96 -15.07 -2.76
N LEU A 137 9.56 -14.48 -3.88
CA LEU A 137 8.57 -13.40 -3.89
C LEU A 137 7.24 -13.87 -3.29
N GLU A 138 6.69 -14.98 -3.76
CA GLU A 138 5.40 -15.50 -3.29
C GLU A 138 5.41 -15.84 -1.80
N HIS A 139 6.49 -16.48 -1.33
CA HIS A 139 6.68 -16.78 0.10
C HIS A 139 6.73 -15.50 0.95
N HIS A 140 7.47 -14.50 0.50
CA HIS A 140 7.55 -13.21 1.19
C HIS A 140 6.20 -12.49 1.20
N MET A 141 5.50 -12.42 0.05
CA MET A 141 4.19 -11.80 -0.06
C MET A 141 3.15 -12.49 0.83
N GLU A 142 3.20 -13.82 0.95
CA GLU A 142 2.32 -14.57 1.86
C GLU A 142 2.57 -14.19 3.32
N LYS A 143 3.84 -14.08 3.74
CA LYS A 143 4.18 -13.60 5.08
C LYS A 143 3.74 -12.14 5.29
N ALA A 144 3.91 -11.30 4.27
CA ALA A 144 3.55 -9.88 4.33
C ALA A 144 2.04 -9.64 4.56
N LYS A 145 1.17 -10.58 4.15
CA LYS A 145 -0.27 -10.53 4.46
C LYS A 145 -0.57 -10.49 5.96
N GLN A 146 0.32 -11.00 6.80
CA GLN A 146 0.17 -10.92 8.26
C GLN A 146 0.34 -9.48 8.78
N GLY A 147 0.95 -8.58 8.00
CA GLY A 147 1.18 -7.20 8.39
C GLY A 147 2.21 -7.02 9.50
N ILE A 148 2.47 -5.76 9.83
CA ILE A 148 3.50 -5.34 10.78
C ILE A 148 2.86 -5.10 12.13
N ARG A 149 3.37 -5.78 13.15
CA ARG A 149 2.89 -5.66 14.53
C ARG A 149 3.66 -4.59 15.28
N PHE A 150 2.94 -3.67 15.90
CA PHE A 150 3.49 -2.69 16.84
C PHE A 150 3.13 -3.11 18.26
N ILE A 151 4.13 -3.15 19.15
CA ILE A 151 3.99 -3.68 20.51
C ILE A 151 4.52 -2.70 21.56
N THR A 152 4.15 -2.93 22.81
CA THR A 152 4.87 -2.36 23.97
C THR A 152 6.12 -3.20 24.27
N PRO A 153 7.08 -2.68 25.07
CA PRO A 153 8.22 -3.47 25.55
C PRO A 153 7.81 -4.74 26.31
N GLY A 154 6.65 -4.73 26.96
CA GLY A 154 6.02 -5.91 27.59
C GLY A 154 5.29 -6.85 26.62
N TYR A 155 5.58 -6.82 25.32
CA TYR A 155 5.00 -7.69 24.28
C TYR A 155 3.48 -7.59 24.08
N LYS A 156 2.84 -6.55 24.61
CA LYS A 156 1.41 -6.31 24.34
C LYS A 156 1.27 -5.67 22.96
N GLU A 157 0.50 -6.31 22.08
CA GLU A 157 0.14 -5.72 20.78
C GLU A 157 -0.65 -4.42 20.98
N LEU A 158 -0.15 -3.33 20.40
CA LEU A 158 -0.81 -2.02 20.36
C LEU A 158 -1.77 -1.98 19.18
N PHE A 159 -1.25 -2.27 17.98
CA PHE A 159 -1.98 -2.36 16.74
C PHE A 159 -1.14 -3.07 15.68
N ARG A 160 -1.77 -3.36 14.55
CA ARG A 160 -1.15 -3.95 13.37
C ARG A 160 -1.52 -3.18 12.12
N ILE A 161 -0.60 -3.02 11.19
CA ILE A 161 -0.85 -2.41 9.87
C ILE A 161 -0.53 -3.40 8.74
N PRO A 162 -1.21 -3.34 7.58
CA PRO A 162 -0.81 -4.03 6.36
C PRO A 162 0.62 -3.69 5.91
N ASP A 163 1.22 -4.54 5.07
CA ASP A 163 2.48 -4.20 4.39
C ASP A 163 2.28 -2.99 3.47
N GLY A 164 3.21 -2.03 3.50
CA GLY A 164 3.14 -0.79 2.73
C GLY A 164 2.35 0.34 3.37
N ASP A 165 1.69 0.10 4.51
CA ASP A 165 0.93 1.13 5.22
C ASP A 165 1.84 2.07 6.04
N HIS A 166 1.24 3.12 6.61
CA HIS A 166 1.98 4.17 7.28
C HIS A 166 1.75 4.18 8.80
N ILE A 167 2.72 4.77 9.51
CA ILE A 167 2.63 5.13 10.92
C ILE A 167 2.99 6.60 11.11
N ARG A 168 2.50 7.19 12.19
CA ARG A 168 3.00 8.47 12.71
C ARG A 168 3.68 8.24 14.04
N ILE A 169 4.95 8.62 14.11
CA ILE A 169 5.76 8.58 15.33
C ILE A 169 5.74 9.96 15.95
N PHE A 170 5.37 10.05 17.22
CA PHE A 170 5.51 11.24 18.06
C PHE A 170 6.78 11.09 18.87
N THR A 171 7.72 12.01 18.69
CA THR A 171 8.98 12.02 19.45
C THR A 171 8.79 12.78 20.76
N GLY A 172 9.60 12.48 21.79
CA GLY A 172 9.55 13.22 23.06
C GLY A 172 9.84 14.72 22.94
N GLY A 173 10.43 15.17 21.83
CA GLY A 173 10.65 16.59 21.51
C GLY A 173 9.43 17.32 20.93
N GLY A 174 8.28 16.64 20.78
CA GLY A 174 7.06 17.23 20.21
C GLY A 174 6.98 17.20 18.68
N GLU A 175 8.03 16.73 17.99
CA GLU A 175 8.01 16.52 16.53
C GLU A 175 7.27 15.23 16.17
N THR A 176 6.69 15.22 14.96
CA THR A 176 6.09 14.02 14.37
C THR A 176 6.85 13.56 13.13
N ARG A 177 6.83 12.26 12.88
CA ARG A 177 7.42 11.63 11.69
C ARG A 177 6.47 10.60 11.11
N ASP A 178 5.99 10.86 9.90
CA ASP A 178 5.19 9.91 9.15
C ASP A 178 6.13 8.99 8.36
N ARG A 179 5.89 7.68 8.45
CA ARG A 179 6.76 6.65 7.90
C ARG A 179 5.94 5.58 7.20
N THR A 180 6.32 5.24 5.97
CA THR A 180 5.86 4.02 5.30
C THR A 180 6.59 2.84 5.90
N CYS A 181 5.89 1.74 6.15
CA CYS A 181 6.47 0.56 6.77
C CYS A 181 6.38 -0.64 5.81
N ARG A 182 7.48 -1.39 5.67
CA ARG A 182 7.53 -2.63 4.90
C ARG A 182 7.95 -3.81 5.75
N VAL A 183 7.27 -4.94 5.58
CA VAL A 183 7.60 -6.22 6.22
C VAL A 183 8.94 -6.70 5.70
N ILE A 184 9.84 -7.12 6.59
CA ILE A 184 11.07 -7.84 6.20
C ILE A 184 10.92 -9.32 6.57
N ASP A 185 10.54 -9.59 7.82
CA ASP A 185 10.18 -10.91 8.31
C ASP A 185 9.16 -10.80 9.47
N GLU A 186 8.97 -11.88 10.24
CA GLU A 186 7.99 -11.96 11.34
C GLU A 186 8.27 -11.00 12.51
N THR A 187 9.50 -10.51 12.61
CA THR A 187 10.00 -9.68 13.72
C THR A 187 10.69 -8.40 13.27
N HIS A 188 10.97 -8.27 11.98
CA HIS A 188 11.62 -7.10 11.40
C HIS A 188 10.72 -6.37 10.40
N PHE A 189 10.81 -5.06 10.44
CA PHE A 189 10.21 -4.18 9.44
C PHE A 189 11.16 -3.04 9.14
N GLU A 190 11.07 -2.50 7.94
CA GLU A 190 11.77 -1.28 7.57
C GLU A 190 10.80 -0.11 7.49
N THR A 191 11.34 1.08 7.72
CA THR A 191 10.63 2.34 7.56
C THR A 191 11.29 3.18 6.49
N SER A 192 10.51 3.91 5.71
CA SER A 192 10.96 4.90 4.72
C SER A 192 10.09 6.16 4.77
N GLY A 193 10.50 7.24 4.09
CA GLY A 193 9.78 8.53 4.05
C GLY A 193 10.74 9.72 3.97
N GLY A 194 10.36 10.87 4.54
CA GLY A 194 11.15 12.12 4.50
C GLY A 194 12.50 12.10 5.25
N TYR A 195 12.90 10.96 5.81
CA TYR A 195 14.16 10.75 6.53
C TYR A 195 14.79 9.42 6.08
N SER A 196 16.07 9.20 6.40
CA SER A 196 16.77 7.96 6.07
C SER A 196 15.97 6.72 6.45
N SER A 197 15.97 5.72 5.57
CA SER A 197 15.33 4.44 5.85
C SER A 197 15.98 3.77 7.06
N ALA A 198 15.20 3.03 7.82
CA ALA A 198 15.68 2.33 9.02
C ALA A 198 15.02 0.97 9.14
N LEU A 199 15.84 -0.06 9.38
CA LEU A 199 15.42 -1.42 9.71
C LEU A 199 15.29 -1.53 11.23
N TYR A 200 14.20 -2.13 11.70
CA TYR A 200 13.94 -2.34 13.12
C TYR A 200 13.54 -3.77 13.41
N HIS A 201 14.03 -4.30 14.52
CA HIS A 201 13.32 -5.36 15.23
C HIS A 201 12.13 -4.75 16.00
N ILE A 202 10.98 -5.41 16.07
CA ILE A 202 9.77 -4.86 16.71
C ILE A 202 9.98 -4.50 18.20
N CYS A 203 10.83 -5.25 18.92
CA CYS A 203 11.14 -4.95 20.33
C CYS A 203 12.05 -3.74 20.47
N GLU A 204 13.07 -3.64 19.62
CA GLU A 204 13.98 -2.49 19.60
C GLU A 204 13.21 -1.20 19.31
N PHE A 205 12.27 -1.24 18.36
CA PHE A 205 11.41 -0.10 18.08
C PHE A 205 10.56 0.31 19.29
N ALA A 206 9.96 -0.67 19.98
CA ALA A 206 9.16 -0.42 21.18
C ALA A 206 9.98 0.17 22.34
N GLU A 207 11.17 -0.38 22.60
CA GLU A 207 12.10 0.11 23.63
C GLU A 207 12.57 1.54 23.33
N ARG A 208 12.91 1.84 22.08
CA ARG A 208 13.31 3.19 21.65
C ARG A 208 12.18 4.21 21.85
N LEU A 209 10.94 3.84 21.55
CA LEU A 209 9.79 4.71 21.81
C LEU A 209 9.62 4.99 23.31
N GLU A 210 9.73 3.97 24.16
CA GLU A 210 9.63 4.13 25.61
C GLU A 210 10.75 5.03 26.17
N GLN A 211 12.00 4.77 25.78
CA GLN A 211 13.17 5.54 26.23
C GLN A 211 13.11 7.02 25.83
N THR A 212 12.52 7.32 24.68
CA THR A 212 12.38 8.69 24.17
C THR A 212 11.08 9.36 24.60
N HIS A 213 10.28 8.69 25.45
CA HIS A 213 8.92 9.10 25.82
C HIS A 213 8.05 9.41 24.59
N GLY A 214 8.30 8.71 23.49
CA GLY A 214 7.56 8.81 22.25
C GLY A 214 6.32 7.93 22.24
N SER A 215 5.52 8.09 21.19
CA SER A 215 4.37 7.21 20.91
C SER A 215 4.22 7.00 19.41
N VAL A 216 3.38 6.05 19.03
CA VAL A 216 3.13 5.73 17.62
C VAL A 216 1.66 5.41 17.40
N ILE A 217 1.13 5.86 16.27
CA ILE A 217 -0.23 5.53 15.81
C ILE A 217 -0.21 5.01 14.36
N PRO A 218 -1.19 4.19 13.96
CA PRO A 218 -1.34 3.81 12.56
C PRO A 218 -1.92 4.96 11.74
N LEU A 219 -1.44 5.10 10.50
CA LEU A 219 -2.00 5.96 9.46
C LEU A 219 -2.45 5.06 8.30
N ARG A 220 -3.62 4.43 8.48
CA ARG A 220 -4.10 3.39 7.57
C ARG A 220 -4.50 3.98 6.22
N SER A 221 -3.98 3.44 5.12
CA SER A 221 -4.38 3.82 3.76
C SER A 221 -5.83 3.42 3.45
N SER A 222 -6.39 2.47 4.22
CA SER A 222 -7.81 2.12 4.15
C SER A 222 -8.75 3.22 4.67
N LEU A 223 -8.21 4.25 5.34
CA LEU A 223 -8.96 5.40 5.82
C LEU A 223 -8.70 6.63 4.94
N PRO A 224 -9.73 7.44 4.66
CA PRO A 224 -9.55 8.70 3.93
C PRO A 224 -8.68 9.67 4.74
N VAL A 225 -8.06 10.64 4.06
CA VAL A 225 -7.31 11.70 4.74
C VAL A 225 -8.25 12.52 5.63
N GLN A 226 -9.44 12.85 5.12
CA GLN A 226 -10.48 13.56 5.84
C GLN A 226 -11.87 13.02 5.49
N CYS A 227 -12.81 13.14 6.43
CA CYS A 227 -14.24 12.92 6.17
C CYS A 227 -15.11 13.79 7.07
N PHE A 228 -16.36 14.01 6.66
CA PHE A 228 -17.36 14.69 7.48
C PHE A 228 -18.08 13.70 8.39
N SER A 229 -18.58 14.15 9.54
CA SER A 229 -19.53 13.41 10.36
C SER A 229 -20.37 14.40 11.18
N VAL A 230 -21.19 13.90 12.11
CA VAL A 230 -21.85 14.72 13.13
C VAL A 230 -21.43 14.31 14.52
N LEU A 231 -21.31 15.26 15.43
CA LEU A 231 -20.97 14.98 16.81
C LEU A 231 -22.13 14.23 17.49
N PRO A 232 -21.93 13.04 18.09
CA PRO A 232 -23.03 12.25 18.66
C PRO A 232 -23.82 12.95 19.78
N SER A 233 -23.20 13.88 20.50
CA SER A 233 -23.84 14.59 21.61
C SER A 233 -24.69 15.79 21.20
N SER A 234 -24.32 16.50 20.12
CA SER A 234 -24.94 17.77 19.73
C SER A 234 -25.58 17.76 18.34
N GLY A 235 -25.18 16.83 17.46
CA GLY A 235 -25.58 16.82 16.06
C GLY A 235 -24.87 17.87 15.19
N GLU A 236 -23.86 18.57 15.72
CA GLU A 236 -23.07 19.55 14.97
C GLU A 236 -22.23 18.87 13.88
N LEU A 237 -22.08 19.54 12.74
CA LEU A 237 -21.24 19.08 11.64
C LEU A 237 -19.76 19.21 12.01
N ILE A 238 -19.01 18.12 11.83
CA ILE A 238 -17.60 18.03 12.17
C ILE A 238 -16.77 17.48 11.01
N LEU A 239 -15.53 17.95 10.90
CA LEU A 239 -14.50 17.42 10.01
C LEU A 239 -13.50 16.59 10.82
N LEU A 240 -13.28 15.36 10.37
CA LEU A 240 -12.35 14.41 10.97
C LEU A 240 -11.11 14.30 10.07
N THR A 241 -9.92 14.41 10.67
CA THR A 241 -8.64 14.25 9.96
C THR A 241 -7.90 13.01 10.48
N ARG A 242 -7.46 12.14 9.57
CA ARG A 242 -6.76 10.90 9.91
C ARG A 242 -5.47 11.18 10.68
N GLY A 243 -5.30 10.53 11.82
CA GLY A 243 -4.12 10.67 12.67
C GLY A 243 -4.12 11.91 13.58
N GLU A 244 -5.19 12.70 13.59
CA GLU A 244 -5.38 13.83 14.52
C GLU A 244 -6.31 13.44 15.67
N LYS A 245 -6.07 14.02 16.85
CA LYS A 245 -6.92 13.81 18.02
C LYS A 245 -8.06 14.84 18.01
N GLY A 246 -9.30 14.38 18.19
CA GLY A 246 -10.47 15.24 18.14
C GLY A 246 -10.84 15.62 16.70
N TYR A 247 -11.59 16.72 16.57
CA TYR A 247 -12.25 17.11 15.33
C TYR A 247 -12.20 18.63 15.14
N SER A 248 -12.42 19.08 13.90
CA SER A 248 -12.62 20.49 13.59
C SER A 248 -14.11 20.77 13.42
N PRO A 249 -14.72 21.70 14.18
CA PRO A 249 -16.09 22.13 13.96
C PRO A 249 -16.24 22.84 12.60
N CYS A 250 -17.33 22.59 11.89
CA CYS A 250 -17.61 23.22 10.59
C CYS A 250 -18.63 24.37 10.74
N TYR A 251 -18.29 25.41 11.52
CA TYR A 251 -19.25 26.46 11.92
C TYR A 251 -19.99 27.13 10.75
N ASP A 252 -19.31 27.38 9.63
CA ASP A 252 -19.91 28.05 8.46
C ASP A 252 -20.93 27.18 7.70
N PHE A 253 -20.91 25.87 7.93
CA PHE A 253 -21.78 24.89 7.26
C PHE A 253 -22.74 24.17 8.21
N SER A 254 -22.47 24.18 9.51
CA SER A 254 -23.28 23.53 10.53
C SER A 254 -24.56 24.32 10.79
N THR A 255 -25.68 23.63 10.81
CA THR A 255 -27.00 24.20 11.14
C THR A 255 -27.45 23.73 12.53
N PRO A 256 -28.46 24.38 13.15
CA PRO A 256 -29.11 23.89 14.36
C PRO A 256 -29.89 22.57 14.16
N ASP A 257 -30.13 22.14 12.92
CA ASP A 257 -30.85 20.92 12.59
C ASP A 257 -29.85 19.76 12.36
N ALA A 258 -29.82 18.83 13.32
CA ALA A 258 -28.93 17.67 13.27
C ALA A 258 -29.19 16.77 12.05
N GLN A 259 -30.44 16.71 11.56
CA GLN A 259 -30.78 15.90 10.40
C GLN A 259 -30.18 16.50 9.13
N GLN A 260 -30.24 17.83 8.97
CA GLN A 260 -29.60 18.52 7.85
C GLN A 260 -28.08 18.36 7.85
N ASN A 261 -27.45 18.43 9.02
CA ASN A 261 -26.00 18.20 9.15
C ASN A 261 -25.62 16.76 8.78
N ARG A 262 -26.45 15.78 9.15
CA ARG A 262 -26.26 14.37 8.79
C ARG A 262 -26.37 14.17 7.28
N GLU A 263 -27.39 14.73 6.64
CA GLU A 263 -27.57 14.67 5.18
C GLU A 263 -26.41 15.35 4.44
N PHE A 264 -25.91 16.48 4.95
CA PHE A 264 -24.74 17.14 4.39
C PHE A 264 -23.48 16.27 4.47
N ALA A 265 -23.19 15.68 5.64
CA ALA A 265 -22.03 14.81 5.82
C ALA A 265 -22.09 13.61 4.87
N ASP A 266 -23.27 13.00 4.74
CA ASP A 266 -23.51 11.84 3.88
C ASP A 266 -23.29 12.17 2.40
N ASP A 267 -23.86 13.28 1.90
CA ASP A 267 -23.68 13.72 0.52
C ASP A 267 -22.20 14.00 0.20
N ARG A 268 -21.48 14.70 1.10
CA ARG A 268 -20.06 15.02 0.91
C ARG A 268 -19.18 13.79 0.96
N ASN A 269 -19.43 12.89 1.90
CA ASN A 269 -18.66 11.65 2.03
C ASN A 269 -18.85 10.76 0.79
N VAL A 270 -20.08 10.60 0.30
CA VAL A 270 -20.36 9.84 -0.94
C VAL A 270 -19.61 10.44 -2.13
N LYS A 271 -19.64 11.77 -2.30
CA LYS A 271 -18.90 12.46 -3.38
C LYS A 271 -17.39 12.28 -3.28
N ASN A 272 -16.86 12.12 -2.06
CA ASN A 272 -15.45 11.88 -1.81
C ASN A 272 -15.08 10.39 -1.76
N GLY A 273 -16.02 9.48 -2.07
CA GLY A 273 -15.79 8.03 -2.04
C GLY A 273 -15.59 7.44 -0.64
N VAL A 274 -16.02 8.16 0.42
CA VAL A 274 -15.92 7.70 1.80
C VAL A 274 -17.11 6.82 2.15
N THR A 275 -16.82 5.59 2.57
CA THR A 275 -17.82 4.61 3.02
C THR A 275 -18.28 4.88 4.47
N LYS A 276 -19.45 4.35 4.85
CA LYS A 276 -19.95 4.43 6.23
C LYS A 276 -19.03 3.75 7.24
N ALA A 277 -18.43 2.62 6.86
CA ALA A 277 -17.41 1.93 7.65
C ALA A 277 -16.18 2.82 7.91
N GLN A 278 -15.71 3.53 6.87
CA GLN A 278 -14.60 4.48 7.02
C GLN A 278 -14.97 5.67 7.90
N GLU A 279 -16.15 6.27 7.71
CA GLU A 279 -16.62 7.37 8.56
C GLU A 279 -16.67 6.96 10.05
N ALA A 280 -17.27 5.81 10.35
CA ALA A 280 -17.37 5.29 11.71
C ALA A 280 -15.99 5.04 12.34
N ALA A 281 -15.06 4.47 11.58
CA ALA A 281 -13.69 4.24 12.02
C ALA A 281 -12.90 5.55 12.22
N MET A 282 -13.10 6.54 11.35
CA MET A 282 -12.51 7.88 11.49
C MET A 282 -12.99 8.56 12.78
N LEU A 283 -14.30 8.49 13.06
CA LEU A 283 -14.88 9.06 14.27
C LEU A 283 -14.33 8.37 15.52
N ALA A 284 -14.27 7.04 15.52
CA ALA A 284 -13.70 6.27 16.63
C ALA A 284 -12.22 6.56 16.84
N GLY A 285 -11.41 6.66 15.76
CA GLY A 285 -9.98 6.99 15.85
C GLY A 285 -9.72 8.37 16.42
N SER A 286 -10.50 9.37 15.97
CA SER A 286 -10.45 10.74 16.46
C SER A 286 -10.78 10.86 17.96
N MET A 287 -11.78 10.10 18.42
CA MET A 287 -12.32 10.23 19.79
C MET A 287 -11.64 9.29 20.80
N LEU A 288 -11.32 8.07 20.39
CA LEU A 288 -10.83 6.99 21.26
C LEU A 288 -9.34 6.67 21.05
N GLY A 289 -8.74 7.21 19.98
CA GLY A 289 -7.33 7.02 19.62
C GLY A 289 -7.14 6.03 18.47
N TRP A 290 -6.29 6.37 17.52
CA TRP A 290 -6.08 5.65 16.25
C TRP A 290 -5.52 4.22 16.38
N GLN A 291 -4.89 3.89 17.51
CA GLN A 291 -4.40 2.55 17.81
C GLN A 291 -5.52 1.54 18.12
N THR A 292 -6.72 2.02 18.44
CA THR A 292 -7.84 1.15 18.82
C THR A 292 -8.33 0.30 17.64
N PRO A 293 -8.81 -0.94 17.86
CA PRO A 293 -9.48 -1.70 16.81
C PRO A 293 -10.69 -0.98 16.20
N ALA A 294 -11.37 -0.12 16.96
CA ALA A 294 -12.48 0.68 16.42
C ALA A 294 -12.02 1.71 15.36
N ALA A 295 -10.73 2.02 15.24
CA ALA A 295 -10.20 2.86 14.16
C ALA A 295 -9.82 2.05 12.90
N ASP A 296 -10.38 0.85 12.72
CA ASP A 296 -10.19 0.01 11.55
C ASP A 296 -11.54 -0.22 10.85
N PRO A 297 -11.71 0.21 9.58
CA PRO A 297 -12.98 0.10 8.87
C PRO A 297 -13.43 -1.37 8.69
N ARG A 298 -12.52 -2.35 8.77
CA ARG A 298 -12.86 -3.78 8.66
C ARG A 298 -13.71 -4.29 9.83
N ASN A 299 -13.79 -3.54 10.92
CA ASN A 299 -14.60 -3.87 12.09
C ASN A 299 -16.02 -3.32 12.00
N TYR A 300 -16.44 -2.80 10.84
CA TYR A 300 -17.75 -2.23 10.59
C TYR A 300 -18.41 -2.87 9.37
N ASP A 301 -19.74 -2.96 9.39
CA ASP A 301 -20.53 -3.37 8.22
C ASP A 301 -20.71 -2.21 7.21
N GLU A 302 -21.44 -2.47 6.13
CA GLU A 302 -21.70 -1.48 5.07
C GLU A 302 -22.49 -0.26 5.57
N GLN A 303 -23.17 -0.37 6.71
CA GLN A 303 -23.92 0.70 7.36
C GLN A 303 -23.08 1.45 8.42
N GLY A 304 -21.82 1.07 8.61
CA GLY A 304 -20.94 1.66 9.61
C GLY A 304 -21.25 1.22 11.04
N GLN A 305 -21.93 0.09 11.22
CA GLN A 305 -22.19 -0.49 12.54
C GLN A 305 -21.10 -1.49 12.93
N PRO A 306 -20.66 -1.52 14.21
CA PRO A 306 -19.63 -2.46 14.65
C PRO A 306 -20.01 -3.93 14.42
N ILE A 307 -19.16 -4.68 13.74
CA ILE A 307 -19.32 -6.11 13.56
C ILE A 307 -18.97 -6.80 14.88
N LYS A 308 -19.93 -7.55 15.44
CA LYS A 308 -19.66 -8.35 16.65
C LYS A 308 -18.61 -9.41 16.33
N PRO A 309 -17.54 -9.54 17.13
CA PRO A 309 -16.61 -10.64 16.97
C PRO A 309 -17.38 -11.97 17.05
N ARG A 310 -17.19 -12.85 16.07
CA ARG A 310 -17.61 -14.25 16.25
C ARG A 310 -16.92 -14.76 17.51
N GLN A 311 -17.69 -15.18 18.51
CA GLN A 311 -17.13 -15.91 19.64
C GLN A 311 -16.30 -17.06 19.06
N LYS A 312 -15.00 -17.06 19.31
CA LYS A 312 -14.22 -18.29 19.14
C LYS A 312 -14.88 -19.28 20.08
N ASP A 313 -15.48 -20.33 19.53
CA ASP A 313 -15.84 -21.51 20.31
C ASP A 313 -14.58 -21.88 21.10
N ARG A 314 -14.63 -21.61 22.40
CA ARG A 314 -13.73 -22.24 23.35
C ARG A 314 -14.17 -23.69 23.35
N GLY A 315 -13.65 -24.46 22.41
CA GLY A 315 -13.75 -25.90 22.41
C GLY A 315 -13.41 -26.36 23.81
N GLU A 316 -14.36 -27.05 24.44
CA GLU A 316 -14.21 -27.64 25.75
C GLU A 316 -12.98 -28.54 25.74
N ALA A 317 -11.88 -28.05 26.30
CA ALA A 317 -10.81 -28.92 26.76
C ALA A 317 -11.31 -29.56 28.06
N ARG A 318 -11.88 -30.76 27.92
CA ARG A 318 -11.97 -31.76 29.00
C ARG A 318 -10.82 -32.74 28.86
#